data_AF-A0A081CT81-F1
#
_entry.id   AF-A0A081CT81-F1
#
_cell.length_a   1.000
_cell.length_b   1.000
_cell.length_c   1.000
_cell.angle_alpha   90.00
_cell.angle_beta   90.00
_cell.angle_gamma   90.00
#
_symmetry.space_group_name_H-M   'P 1'
#
loop_
_entity.id
_entity.type
_entity.pdbx_description
1 polymer ?
#
loop_
_entity_poly.entity_id
_entity_poly.type
_entity_poly.pdbx_seq_one_letter_code
_entity_poly.pdbx_strand_id
1 'polypeptide(L)'
;MTREQEDVANTADEYVLGLMDDADAAKVEAAMEDDAALRDAIAASRERFLPLDTSIEPSTVDDSLWQRIEAELPPQKQSRTPPSRLSARNPIANDNRAGPWRLTAISAIAASLLLAIGLTFSLLRTVDPLVVAVLVNDTGDVQAVVEDFGNENATVRLLADFDVPKDKTIQVWTLPSQEMGPISLGLLEGVRSAKLAGPALPTPRGNQLYEITLEQAGGSPTGRPTGAILAKGFARFPR
;
A
#
# COMPACT_ATOMS: atom_id res chain seq x y z
N MET A 1 -41.03 25.59 -16.46
CA MET A 1 -40.07 25.08 -15.46
C MET A 1 -39.02 26.13 -15.05
N THR A 2 -38.50 26.97 -15.96
CA THR A 2 -37.50 28.00 -15.60
C THR A 2 -38.02 29.10 -14.67
N ARG A 3 -39.26 29.56 -14.85
CA ARG A 3 -39.81 30.69 -14.09
C ARG A 3 -40.02 30.38 -12.60
N GLU A 4 -40.55 29.19 -12.28
CA GLU A 4 -40.75 28.76 -10.89
C GLU A 4 -39.40 28.54 -10.16
N GLN A 5 -38.36 28.08 -10.86
CA GLN A 5 -37.02 27.94 -10.28
C GLN A 5 -36.33 29.29 -10.04
N GLU A 6 -36.57 30.26 -10.93
CA GLU A 6 -36.06 31.63 -10.80
C GLU A 6 -36.74 32.38 -9.63
N ASP A 7 -38.05 32.15 -9.43
CA ASP A 7 -38.79 32.70 -8.29
C ASP A 7 -38.28 32.12 -6.95
N VAL A 8 -37.97 30.81 -6.89
CA VAL A 8 -37.40 30.17 -5.68
C VAL A 8 -35.99 30.68 -5.37
N ALA A 9 -35.15 30.87 -6.40
CA ALA A 9 -33.81 31.39 -6.23
C ALA A 9 -33.81 32.85 -5.71
N ASN A 10 -34.69 33.70 -6.25
CA ASN A 10 -34.83 35.08 -5.78
C ASN A 10 -35.35 35.14 -4.33
N THR A 11 -36.35 34.32 -4.00
CA THR A 11 -36.87 34.20 -2.64
C THR A 11 -35.78 33.77 -1.66
N ALA A 12 -34.92 32.81 -2.05
CA ALA A 12 -33.80 32.37 -1.24
C ALA A 12 -32.76 33.49 -1.02
N ASP A 13 -32.42 34.25 -2.06
CA ASP A 13 -31.48 35.37 -1.96
C ASP A 13 -32.02 36.50 -1.07
N GLU A 14 -33.30 36.86 -1.20
CA GLU A 14 -33.95 37.85 -0.35
C GLU A 14 -34.01 37.42 1.12
N TYR A 15 -34.26 36.14 1.38
CA TYR A 15 -34.27 35.58 2.74
C TYR A 15 -32.87 35.61 3.37
N VAL A 16 -31.83 35.15 2.64
CA VAL A 16 -30.45 35.10 3.15
C VAL A 16 -29.86 36.48 3.40
N LEU A 17 -30.16 37.45 2.53
CA LEU A 17 -29.72 38.84 2.70
C LEU A 17 -30.55 39.61 3.74
N GLY A 18 -31.58 38.99 4.34
CA GLY A 18 -32.43 39.62 5.35
C GLY A 18 -33.27 40.78 4.80
N LEU A 19 -33.69 40.69 3.54
CA LEU A 19 -34.47 41.74 2.85
C LEU A 19 -35.99 41.56 3.01
N MET A 20 -36.43 40.43 3.59
CA MET A 20 -37.83 40.13 3.84
C MET A 20 -38.33 40.76 5.14
N ASP A 21 -39.64 41.01 5.21
CA ASP A 21 -40.29 41.32 6.48
C ASP A 21 -40.47 40.07 7.36
N ASP A 22 -40.77 40.27 8.65
CA ASP A 22 -40.92 39.18 9.63
C ASP A 22 -41.99 38.16 9.22
N ALA A 23 -43.05 38.61 8.53
CA ALA A 23 -44.16 37.74 8.14
C ALA A 23 -43.79 36.86 6.95
N ASP A 24 -43.03 37.38 5.99
CA ASP A 24 -42.55 36.64 4.82
C ASP A 24 -41.37 35.73 5.18
N ALA A 25 -40.46 36.15 6.05
CA ALA A 25 -39.42 35.29 6.60
C ALA A 25 -40.03 34.07 7.33
N ALA A 26 -41.06 34.28 8.16
CA ALA A 26 -41.75 33.18 8.84
C ALA A 26 -42.45 32.21 7.87
N LYS A 27 -42.96 32.70 6.72
CA LYS A 27 -43.52 31.82 5.67
C LYS A 27 -42.44 30.98 5.01
N VAL A 28 -41.27 31.56 4.71
CA VAL A 28 -40.13 30.83 4.15
C VAL A 28 -39.66 29.77 5.12
N GLU A 29 -39.52 30.09 6.41
CA GLU A 29 -39.12 29.15 7.45
C GLU A 29 -40.11 27.99 7.61
N ALA A 30 -41.42 28.28 7.59
CA ALA A 30 -42.44 27.24 7.59
C ALA A 30 -42.38 26.36 6.32
N ALA A 31 -42.17 26.97 5.14
CA ALA A 31 -42.07 26.25 3.88
C ALA A 31 -40.83 25.35 3.80
N MET A 32 -39.73 25.71 4.48
CA MET A 32 -38.50 24.90 4.53
C MET A 32 -38.71 23.53 5.20
N GLU A 33 -39.77 23.32 6.00
CA GLU A 33 -40.05 22.02 6.62
C GLU A 33 -40.33 20.95 5.56
N ASP A 34 -41.03 21.31 4.49
CA ASP A 34 -41.56 20.38 3.49
C ASP A 34 -40.96 20.58 2.07
N ASP A 35 -40.41 21.75 1.75
CA ASP A 35 -39.82 22.05 0.43
C ASP A 35 -38.31 21.83 0.40
N ALA A 36 -37.88 20.76 -0.28
CA ALA A 36 -36.46 20.46 -0.48
C ALA A 36 -35.77 21.42 -1.46
N ALA A 37 -36.46 21.86 -2.51
CA ALA A 37 -35.88 22.75 -3.52
C ALA A 37 -35.61 24.14 -2.94
N LEU A 38 -36.51 24.64 -2.08
CA LEU A 38 -36.31 25.88 -1.34
C LEU A 38 -35.12 25.80 -0.38
N ARG A 39 -34.98 24.68 0.36
CA ARG A 39 -33.82 24.47 1.25
C ARG A 39 -32.50 24.44 0.50
N ASP A 40 -32.46 23.76 -0.65
CA ASP A 40 -31.27 23.70 -1.49
C ASP A 40 -30.92 25.07 -2.07
N ALA A 41 -31.92 25.85 -2.50
CA ALA A 41 -31.72 27.21 -2.98
C ALA A 41 -31.18 28.14 -1.88
N ILE A 42 -31.72 28.07 -0.66
CA ILE A 42 -31.23 28.84 0.50
C ILE A 42 -29.79 28.43 0.86
N ALA A 43 -29.47 27.14 0.84
CA ALA A 43 -28.11 26.67 1.08
C ALA A 43 -27.13 27.20 0.03
N ALA A 44 -27.50 27.13 -1.25
CA ALA A 44 -26.70 27.66 -2.35
C ALA A 44 -26.53 29.19 -2.27
N SER A 45 -27.56 29.91 -1.84
CA SER A 45 -27.53 31.34 -1.61
C SER A 45 -26.57 31.72 -0.47
N ARG A 46 -26.63 31.01 0.66
CA ARG A 46 -25.69 31.19 1.80
C ARG A 46 -24.24 31.00 1.38
N GLU A 47 -23.95 29.94 0.62
CA GLU A 47 -22.59 29.69 0.13
C GLU A 47 -22.12 30.80 -0.81
N ARG A 48 -23.02 31.30 -1.67
CA ARG A 48 -22.72 32.39 -2.61
C ARG A 48 -22.37 33.70 -1.89
N PHE A 49 -23.05 34.01 -0.78
CA PHE A 49 -22.84 35.25 -0.02
C PHE A 49 -21.84 35.12 1.13
N LEU A 50 -21.39 33.92 1.48
CA LEU A 50 -20.35 33.67 2.49
C LEU A 50 -19.07 34.52 2.34
N PRO A 51 -18.57 34.83 1.12
CA PRO A 51 -17.44 35.73 0.97
C PRO A 51 -17.68 37.15 1.53
N LEU A 52 -18.92 37.61 1.59
CA LEU A 52 -19.26 38.91 2.17
C LEU A 52 -18.99 38.91 3.67
N ASP A 53 -19.47 37.90 4.40
CA ASP A 53 -19.27 37.77 5.85
C ASP A 53 -17.80 37.59 6.24
N THR A 54 -17.07 36.77 5.47
CA THR A 54 -15.67 36.46 5.76
C THR A 54 -14.69 37.56 5.35
N SER A 55 -15.14 38.55 4.57
CA SER A 55 -14.32 39.70 4.16
C SER A 55 -14.29 40.85 5.17
N ILE A 56 -15.10 40.78 6.23
CA ILE A 56 -15.23 41.84 7.24
C ILE A 56 -14.16 41.66 8.32
N GLU A 57 -13.51 42.77 8.71
CA GLU A 57 -12.56 42.77 9.81
C GLU A 57 -13.26 42.49 11.16
N PRO A 58 -12.80 41.51 11.96
CA PRO A 58 -13.44 41.20 13.24
C PRO A 58 -13.39 42.37 14.22
N SER A 59 -14.55 42.78 14.73
CA SER A 59 -14.63 43.75 15.82
C SER A 59 -14.51 43.05 17.17
N THR A 60 -13.69 43.60 18.07
CA THR A 60 -13.59 43.11 19.45
C THR A 60 -14.87 43.43 20.22
N VAL A 61 -15.44 42.45 20.93
CA VAL A 61 -16.56 42.61 21.86
C VAL A 61 -16.09 42.44 23.31
N ASP A 62 -16.81 43.01 24.26
CA ASP A 62 -16.51 42.90 25.69
C ASP A 62 -16.84 41.49 26.23
N ASP A 63 -15.99 40.96 27.12
CA ASP A 63 -16.15 39.62 27.71
C ASP A 63 -17.48 39.46 28.48
N SER A 64 -18.05 40.55 29.02
CA SER A 64 -19.33 40.51 29.71
C SER A 64 -20.50 40.20 28.78
N LEU A 65 -20.39 40.48 27.48
CA LEU A 65 -21.41 40.10 26.50
C LEU A 65 -21.56 38.58 26.44
N TRP A 66 -20.43 37.86 26.46
CA TRP A 66 -20.43 36.40 26.41
C TRP A 66 -21.08 35.79 27.65
N GLN A 67 -20.78 36.34 28.84
CA GLN A 67 -21.37 35.91 30.10
C GLN A 67 -22.89 36.13 30.13
N ARG A 68 -23.38 37.24 29.55
CA ARG A 68 -24.82 37.52 29.44
C ARG A 68 -25.53 36.55 28.50
N ILE A 69 -24.92 36.26 27.34
CA ILE A 69 -25.45 35.25 26.40
C ILE A 69 -25.55 33.90 27.10
N GLU A 70 -24.49 33.46 27.80
CA GLU A 70 -24.48 32.19 28.53
C GLU A 70 -25.58 32.13 29.61
N ALA A 71 -25.84 33.24 30.29
CA ALA A 71 -26.87 33.33 31.33
C ALA A 71 -28.32 33.36 30.79
N GLU A 72 -28.53 33.91 29.59
CA GLU A 72 -29.85 33.98 28.94
C GLU A 72 -30.22 32.71 28.15
N LEU A 73 -29.23 31.88 27.81
CA LEU A 73 -29.51 30.61 27.17
C LEU A 73 -30.39 29.74 28.10
N PRO A 74 -31.48 29.16 27.58
CA PRO A 74 -32.32 28.29 28.38
C PRO A 74 -31.43 27.18 28.97
N PRO A 75 -31.57 26.86 30.27
CA PRO A 75 -30.76 25.84 30.89
C PRO A 75 -30.92 24.58 30.05
N GLN A 76 -29.83 24.20 29.38
CA GLN A 76 -29.78 23.00 28.57
C GLN A 76 -29.92 21.89 29.59
N LYS A 77 -31.17 21.46 29.85
CA LYS A 77 -31.44 20.27 30.65
C LYS A 77 -30.65 19.19 29.95
N GLN A 78 -29.50 18.85 30.51
CA GLN A 78 -28.92 17.54 30.33
C GLN A 78 -30.03 16.63 30.82
N SER A 79 -30.84 16.15 29.89
CA SER A 79 -31.74 15.05 30.10
C SER A 79 -30.82 13.88 30.46
N ARG A 80 -30.43 13.82 31.74
CA ARG A 80 -29.95 12.62 32.40
C ARG A 80 -31.19 11.75 32.57
N THR A 81 -31.77 11.36 31.46
CA THR A 81 -32.77 10.32 31.40
C THR A 81 -32.01 9.06 31.80
N PRO A 82 -32.39 8.36 32.87
CA PRO A 82 -31.85 7.04 33.13
C PRO A 82 -32.08 6.18 31.88
N PRO A 83 -31.13 5.32 31.48
CA PRO A 83 -31.21 4.64 30.20
C PRO A 83 -32.45 3.72 30.16
N SER A 84 -33.51 4.19 29.49
CA SER A 84 -34.59 3.34 29.02
C SER A 84 -34.05 2.56 27.82
N ARG A 85 -34.08 1.23 27.90
CA ARG A 85 -33.44 0.30 26.96
C ARG A 85 -34.14 0.19 25.60
N LEU A 86 -34.90 1.21 25.18
CA LEU A 86 -35.70 1.16 23.96
C LEU A 86 -35.83 2.57 23.36
N SER A 87 -34.82 3.05 22.66
CA SER A 87 -34.98 3.94 21.50
C SER A 87 -33.65 4.19 20.82
N ALA A 88 -33.59 3.80 19.56
CA ALA A 88 -32.47 4.01 18.67
C ALA A 88 -32.36 5.50 18.26
N ARG A 89 -31.10 5.94 18.13
CA ARG A 89 -30.60 6.89 17.12
C ARG A 89 -31.01 8.37 17.28
N ASN A 90 -30.16 9.10 17.99
CA ASN A 90 -29.56 10.36 17.51
C ASN A 90 -28.28 10.63 18.31
N PRO A 91 -27.07 10.40 17.76
CA PRO A 91 -25.85 10.81 18.44
C PRO A 91 -25.65 12.32 18.28
N ILE A 92 -25.46 12.98 19.41
CA ILE A 92 -24.92 14.34 19.50
C ILE A 92 -23.57 14.34 18.74
N ALA A 93 -23.43 15.22 17.76
CA ALA A 93 -22.45 15.11 16.68
C ALA A 93 -20.96 15.27 17.08
N ASN A 94 -20.62 15.45 18.37
CA ASN A 94 -19.23 15.63 18.78
C ASN A 94 -18.97 15.26 20.25
N ASP A 95 -19.34 14.04 20.67
CA ASP A 95 -18.85 13.50 21.95
C ASP A 95 -17.60 12.64 21.75
N ASN A 96 -16.43 13.26 21.88
CA ASN A 96 -15.11 12.60 21.82
C ASN A 96 -14.67 12.00 23.17
N ARG A 97 -15.57 11.83 24.14
CA ARG A 97 -15.22 11.22 25.43
C ARG A 97 -15.17 9.71 25.32
N ALA A 98 -13.94 9.19 25.23
CA ALA A 98 -13.53 7.81 25.53
C ALA A 98 -14.46 6.68 25.03
N GLY A 99 -15.03 6.83 23.83
CA GLY A 99 -15.83 5.77 23.20
C GLY A 99 -14.97 4.62 22.65
N PRO A 100 -15.58 3.45 22.38
CA PRO A 100 -14.89 2.28 21.81
C PRO A 100 -14.17 2.57 20.48
N TRP A 101 -14.58 3.65 19.78
CA TRP A 101 -13.94 4.11 18.54
C TRP A 101 -12.47 4.56 18.74
N ARG A 102 -12.10 5.04 19.94
CA ARG A 102 -10.70 5.39 20.24
C ARG A 102 -9.82 4.16 20.35
N LEU A 103 -10.35 3.06 20.89
CA LEU A 103 -9.63 1.80 20.98
C LEU A 103 -9.40 1.21 19.58
N THR A 104 -10.39 1.31 18.70
CA THR A 104 -10.24 0.91 17.28
C THR A 104 -9.25 1.81 16.54
N ALA A 105 -9.25 3.13 16.80
CA ALA A 105 -8.28 4.05 16.20
C ALA A 105 -6.84 3.75 16.64
N ILE A 106 -6.61 3.54 17.95
CA ILE A 106 -5.29 3.18 18.48
C ILE A 106 -4.84 1.81 17.94
N SER A 107 -5.75 0.83 17.87
CA SER A 107 -5.45 -0.49 17.30
C SER A 107 -5.10 -0.41 15.81
N ALA A 108 -5.80 0.40 15.03
CA ALA A 108 -5.50 0.60 13.61
C ALA A 108 -4.13 1.27 13.40
N ILE A 109 -3.77 2.26 14.24
CA ILE A 109 -2.44 2.88 14.23
C ILE A 109 -1.36 1.85 14.59
N ALA A 110 -1.57 1.05 15.65
CA ALA A 110 -0.63 0.01 16.07
C ALA A 110 -0.45 -1.06 14.97
N ALA A 111 -1.54 -1.51 14.34
CA ALA A 111 -1.50 -2.45 13.23
C ALA A 111 -0.76 -1.86 12.02
N SER A 112 -0.99 -0.59 11.71
CA SER A 112 -0.29 0.11 10.61
C SER A 112 1.20 0.26 10.88
N LEU A 113 1.60 0.55 12.13
CA LEU A 113 3.00 0.58 12.53
C LEU A 113 3.65 -0.80 12.44
N LEU A 114 2.98 -1.85 12.91
CA LEU A 114 3.46 -3.22 12.79
C LEU A 114 3.60 -3.63 11.31
N LEU A 115 2.64 -3.25 10.47
CA LEU A 115 2.72 -3.48 9.03
C LEU A 115 3.89 -2.72 8.40
N ALA A 116 4.08 -1.45 8.75
CA ALA A 116 5.18 -0.63 8.24
C ALA A 116 6.55 -1.17 8.67
N ILE A 117 6.69 -1.59 9.94
CA ILE A 117 7.90 -2.25 10.46
C ILE A 117 8.12 -3.57 9.74
N GLY A 118 7.09 -4.40 9.61
CA GLY A 118 7.16 -5.70 8.93
C GLY A 118 7.56 -5.56 7.46
N LEU A 119 6.98 -4.58 6.75
CA LEU A 119 7.31 -4.29 5.36
C LEU A 119 8.73 -3.74 5.22
N THR A 120 9.13 -2.83 6.12
CA THR A 120 10.52 -2.31 6.16
C THR A 120 11.50 -3.47 6.36
N PHE A 121 11.24 -4.35 7.32
CA PHE A 121 12.08 -5.52 7.57
C PHE A 121 12.11 -6.44 6.35
N SER A 122 10.96 -6.67 5.72
CA SER A 122 10.86 -7.51 4.52
C SER A 122 11.62 -6.93 3.32
N LEU A 123 11.57 -5.61 3.11
CA LEU A 123 12.24 -4.95 1.99
C LEU A 123 13.75 -4.77 2.22
N LEU A 124 14.18 -4.61 3.47
CA LEU A 124 15.60 -4.44 3.83
C LEU A 124 16.32 -5.77 4.10
N ARG A 125 15.62 -6.90 4.21
CA ARG A 125 16.25 -8.23 4.23
C ARG A 125 16.78 -8.57 2.83
N THR A 126 17.99 -8.14 2.52
CA THR A 126 18.83 -8.84 1.54
C THR A 126 19.35 -10.11 2.21
N VAL A 127 18.95 -11.27 1.69
CA VAL A 127 19.59 -12.52 2.08
C VAL A 127 20.91 -12.56 1.33
N ASP A 128 22.03 -12.54 2.05
CA ASP A 128 23.33 -12.67 1.42
C ASP A 128 23.54 -14.13 0.97
N PRO A 129 24.14 -14.37 -0.21
CA PRO A 129 24.48 -15.72 -0.61
C PRO A 129 25.53 -16.31 0.33
N LEU A 130 25.47 -17.62 0.57
CA LEU A 130 26.50 -18.31 1.34
C LEU A 130 27.80 -18.41 0.54
N VAL A 131 27.69 -18.63 -0.77
CA VAL A 131 28.84 -18.62 -1.68
C VAL A 131 28.50 -17.99 -3.01
N VAL A 132 29.52 -17.43 -3.66
CA VAL A 132 29.46 -16.90 -5.02
C VAL A 132 30.51 -17.60 -5.87
N ALA A 133 30.12 -18.12 -7.03
CA ALA A 133 31.01 -18.68 -8.04
C ALA A 133 30.97 -17.84 -9.31
N VAL A 134 32.12 -17.30 -9.71
CA VAL A 134 32.28 -16.64 -11.02
C VAL A 134 32.72 -17.71 -12.01
N LEU A 135 31.89 -17.93 -13.04
CA LEU A 135 32.13 -18.98 -14.02
C LEU A 135 32.79 -18.39 -15.26
N VAL A 136 33.89 -19.02 -15.68
CA VAL A 136 34.67 -18.63 -16.85
C VAL A 136 34.65 -19.74 -17.90
N ASN A 137 34.77 -19.35 -19.16
CA ASN A 137 34.99 -20.30 -20.26
C ASN A 137 36.48 -20.73 -20.30
N ASP A 138 36.84 -21.54 -21.30
CA ASP A 138 38.22 -22.04 -21.47
C ASP A 138 39.23 -20.94 -21.85
N THR A 139 38.79 -19.77 -22.35
CA THR A 139 39.65 -18.61 -22.62
C THR A 139 39.84 -17.71 -21.39
N GLY A 140 39.10 -17.96 -20.30
CA GLY A 140 39.16 -17.20 -19.05
C GLY A 140 38.18 -16.01 -18.98
N ASP A 141 37.32 -15.85 -19.99
CA ASP A 141 36.30 -14.80 -20.01
C ASP A 141 35.15 -15.15 -19.08
N VAL A 142 34.67 -14.16 -18.31
CA VAL A 142 33.55 -14.34 -17.38
C VAL A 142 32.25 -14.51 -18.16
N GLN A 143 31.57 -15.64 -17.93
CA GLN A 143 30.35 -16.01 -18.63
C GLN A 143 29.10 -15.92 -17.74
N ALA A 144 29.23 -16.22 -16.46
CA ALA A 144 28.11 -16.22 -15.52
C ALA A 144 28.57 -16.06 -14.07
N VAL A 145 27.62 -15.68 -13.21
CA VAL A 145 27.78 -15.69 -11.75
C VAL A 145 26.69 -16.56 -11.14
N VAL A 146 27.09 -17.47 -10.26
CA VAL A 146 26.17 -18.28 -9.45
C VAL A 146 26.26 -17.81 -8.00
N GLU A 147 25.12 -17.45 -7.44
CA GLU A 147 24.94 -17.08 -6.04
C GLU A 147 24.13 -18.19 -5.38
N ASP A 148 24.74 -18.92 -4.45
CA ASP A 148 24.08 -20.03 -3.76
C ASP A 148 23.75 -19.60 -2.32
N PHE A 149 22.46 -19.59 -2.00
CA PHE A 149 21.92 -19.14 -0.71
C PHE A 149 21.77 -20.30 0.28
N GLY A 150 22.08 -21.53 -0.14
CA GLY A 150 21.73 -22.75 0.58
C GLY A 150 20.23 -23.02 0.56
N ASN A 151 19.82 -24.19 1.08
CA ASN A 151 18.41 -24.57 1.24
C ASN A 151 17.59 -24.36 -0.05
N GLU A 152 18.00 -25.05 -1.12
CA GLU A 152 17.28 -25.19 -2.39
C GLU A 152 17.33 -23.99 -3.35
N ASN A 153 17.84 -22.83 -2.93
CA ASN A 153 17.80 -21.61 -3.75
C ASN A 153 19.19 -21.20 -4.25
N ALA A 154 19.37 -21.22 -5.57
CA ALA A 154 20.52 -20.61 -6.24
C ALA A 154 20.06 -19.60 -7.29
N THR A 155 20.75 -18.48 -7.41
CA THR A 155 20.52 -17.50 -8.48
C THR A 155 21.66 -17.59 -9.47
N VAL A 156 21.33 -17.67 -10.75
CA VAL A 156 22.32 -17.71 -11.83
C VAL A 156 22.10 -16.51 -12.72
N ARG A 157 23.15 -15.72 -12.89
CA ARG A 157 23.17 -14.54 -13.74
C ARG A 157 24.14 -14.75 -14.89
N LEU A 158 23.61 -14.90 -16.09
CA LEU A 158 24.41 -14.97 -17.31
C LEU A 158 24.92 -13.57 -17.65
N LEU A 159 26.21 -13.46 -17.95
CA LEU A 159 26.91 -12.22 -18.29
C LEU A 159 27.32 -12.17 -19.76
N ALA A 160 27.20 -13.29 -20.47
CA ALA A 160 27.45 -13.41 -21.89
C ALA A 160 26.25 -14.09 -22.59
N ASP A 161 26.09 -13.79 -23.87
CA ASP A 161 25.10 -14.46 -24.72
C ASP A 161 25.64 -15.82 -25.17
N PHE A 162 24.83 -16.86 -24.99
CA PHE A 162 25.11 -18.19 -25.52
C PHE A 162 24.22 -18.46 -26.74
N ASP A 163 24.82 -18.99 -27.81
CA ASP A 163 24.03 -19.55 -28.91
C ASP A 163 23.50 -20.93 -28.48
N VAL A 164 22.22 -20.98 -28.11
CA VAL A 164 21.54 -22.20 -27.64
C VAL A 164 20.65 -22.72 -28.76
N PRO A 165 20.99 -23.85 -29.40
CA PRO A 165 20.13 -24.49 -30.39
C PRO A 165 18.74 -24.84 -29.82
N LYS A 166 17.72 -24.86 -30.68
CA LYS A 166 16.32 -25.09 -30.27
C LYS A 166 16.07 -26.45 -29.60
N ASP A 167 16.92 -27.43 -29.88
CA ASP A 167 16.89 -28.79 -29.33
C ASP A 167 17.76 -28.94 -28.08
N LYS A 168 18.32 -27.84 -27.56
CA LYS A 168 19.22 -27.82 -26.42
C LYS A 168 18.76 -26.87 -25.33
N THR A 169 19.30 -27.08 -24.14
CA THR A 169 19.06 -26.21 -22.99
C THR A 169 20.32 -26.05 -22.18
N ILE A 170 20.37 -24.97 -21.40
CA ILE A 170 21.46 -24.75 -20.47
C ILE A 170 21.08 -25.39 -19.12
N GLN A 171 21.98 -26.20 -18.57
CA GLN A 171 21.82 -26.79 -17.25
C GLN A 171 22.95 -26.36 -16.32
N VAL A 172 22.59 -26.03 -15.08
CA VAL A 172 23.52 -25.58 -14.06
C VAL A 172 23.75 -26.68 -13.05
N TRP A 173 25.01 -26.88 -12.68
CA TRP A 173 25.45 -27.95 -11.81
C TRP A 173 26.32 -27.43 -10.69
N THR A 174 26.35 -28.20 -9.62
CA THR A 174 27.32 -28.07 -8.54
C THR A 174 27.92 -29.42 -8.20
N LEU A 175 29.16 -29.43 -7.70
CA LEU A 175 29.83 -30.62 -7.19
C LEU A 175 30.17 -30.42 -5.71
N PRO A 176 29.27 -30.77 -4.78
CA PRO A 176 29.49 -30.53 -3.35
C PRO A 176 30.66 -31.33 -2.77
N SER A 177 30.87 -32.56 -3.27
CA SER A 177 32.06 -33.37 -2.98
C SER A 177 32.24 -34.45 -4.06
N GLN A 178 33.42 -35.07 -4.13
CA GLN A 178 33.68 -36.15 -5.08
C GLN A 178 32.82 -37.39 -4.81
N GLU A 179 32.49 -37.64 -3.55
CA GLU A 179 31.69 -38.79 -3.11
C GLU A 179 30.21 -38.64 -3.50
N MET A 180 29.65 -37.43 -3.39
CA MET A 180 28.28 -37.15 -3.83
C MET A 180 28.16 -37.05 -5.35
N GLY A 181 29.21 -36.57 -6.01
CA GLY A 181 29.18 -36.32 -7.45
C GLY A 181 28.39 -35.06 -7.82
N PRO A 182 28.27 -34.78 -9.13
CA PRO A 182 27.63 -33.57 -9.62
C PRO A 182 26.11 -33.65 -9.41
N ILE A 183 25.52 -32.53 -8.99
CA ILE A 183 24.09 -32.39 -8.74
C ILE A 183 23.57 -31.21 -9.54
N SER A 184 22.46 -31.43 -10.26
CA SER A 184 21.78 -30.40 -11.03
C SER A 184 21.13 -29.40 -10.09
N LEU A 185 21.42 -28.11 -10.29
CA LEU A 185 20.68 -27.01 -9.68
C LEU A 185 19.42 -26.66 -10.46
N GLY A 186 19.40 -26.93 -11.77
CA GLY A 186 18.22 -26.74 -12.60
C GLY A 186 18.57 -26.33 -14.04
N LEU A 187 17.52 -26.16 -14.85
CA LEU A 187 17.61 -25.74 -16.24
C LEU A 187 17.35 -24.23 -16.35
N LEU A 188 18.03 -23.57 -17.27
CA LEU A 188 17.73 -22.18 -17.64
C LEU A 188 16.83 -22.17 -18.87
N GLU A 189 15.75 -21.39 -18.80
CA GLU A 189 14.89 -21.14 -19.95
C GLU A 189 15.54 -20.09 -20.86
N GLY A 190 16.28 -20.58 -21.86
CA GLY A 190 17.04 -19.73 -22.79
C GLY A 190 18.24 -19.05 -22.12
N VAL A 191 18.59 -17.85 -22.60
CA VAL A 191 19.78 -17.10 -22.18
C VAL A 191 19.40 -15.99 -21.22
N ARG A 192 18.78 -16.36 -20.09
CA ARG A 192 18.32 -15.38 -19.08
C ARG A 192 18.79 -15.78 -17.70
N SER A 193 18.91 -14.77 -16.85
CA SER A 193 19.15 -14.98 -15.43
C SER A 193 17.93 -15.67 -14.82
N ALA A 194 18.15 -16.65 -13.94
CA ALA A 194 17.07 -17.40 -13.33
C ALA A 194 17.38 -17.73 -11.87
N LYS A 195 16.30 -17.86 -11.09
CA LYS A 195 16.34 -18.46 -9.78
C LYS A 195 16.04 -19.95 -9.94
N LEU A 196 16.97 -20.77 -9.50
CA LEU A 196 16.91 -22.22 -9.58
C LEU A 196 16.50 -22.79 -8.22
N ALA A 197 15.51 -23.68 -8.27
CA ALA A 197 15.06 -24.49 -7.14
C ALA A 197 15.64 -25.90 -7.30
N GLY A 198 16.86 -26.08 -6.78
CA GLY A 198 17.54 -27.38 -6.79
C GLY A 198 17.03 -28.31 -5.70
N PRO A 199 17.50 -29.57 -5.65
CA PRO A 199 17.21 -30.45 -4.52
C PRO A 199 17.79 -29.89 -3.21
N ALA A 200 17.32 -30.38 -2.07
CA ALA A 200 17.92 -30.06 -0.78
C ALA A 200 19.39 -30.54 -0.76
N LEU A 201 20.32 -29.58 -0.79
CA LEU A 201 21.76 -29.81 -0.79
C LEU A 201 22.37 -29.52 0.59
N PRO A 202 23.52 -30.15 0.92
CA PRO A 202 24.31 -29.72 2.07
C PRO A 202 24.74 -28.26 1.92
N THR A 203 25.07 -27.61 3.03
CA THR A 203 25.55 -26.22 3.03
C THR A 203 26.70 -26.05 2.04
N PRO A 204 26.60 -25.08 1.09
CA PRO A 204 27.64 -24.81 0.12
C PRO A 204 29.00 -24.52 0.78
N ARG A 205 30.07 -25.02 0.18
CA ARG A 205 31.43 -24.87 0.71
C ARG A 205 32.25 -23.91 -0.15
N GLY A 206 33.22 -23.26 0.48
CA GLY A 206 34.28 -22.58 -0.24
C GLY A 206 35.03 -23.57 -1.14
N ASN A 207 35.40 -23.11 -2.33
CA ASN A 207 36.10 -23.90 -3.36
C ASN A 207 35.28 -25.09 -3.93
N GLN A 208 33.95 -25.07 -3.76
CA GLN A 208 33.02 -25.98 -4.43
C GLN A 208 32.94 -25.63 -5.92
N LEU A 209 32.92 -26.64 -6.80
CA LEU A 209 32.85 -26.43 -8.25
C LEU A 209 31.40 -26.22 -8.67
N TYR A 210 31.18 -25.18 -9.47
CA TYR A 210 29.95 -24.91 -10.19
C TYR A 210 30.25 -24.88 -11.68
N GLU A 211 29.33 -25.37 -12.49
CA GLU A 211 29.48 -25.41 -13.94
C GLU A 211 28.14 -25.27 -14.66
N ILE A 212 28.23 -24.80 -15.90
CA ILE A 212 27.11 -24.66 -16.81
C ILE A 212 27.41 -25.52 -18.03
N THR A 213 26.47 -26.39 -18.40
CA THR A 213 26.59 -27.25 -19.58
C THR A 213 25.45 -27.02 -20.57
N LEU A 214 25.74 -27.31 -21.84
CA LEU A 214 24.77 -27.29 -22.93
C LEU A 214 24.24 -28.71 -23.17
N GLU A 215 23.08 -29.00 -22.58
CA GLU A 215 22.42 -30.31 -22.58
C GLU A 215 21.36 -30.42 -23.68
N GLN A 216 20.80 -31.62 -23.84
CA GLN A 216 19.64 -31.86 -24.71
C GLN A 216 18.38 -31.17 -24.14
N ALA A 217 17.36 -30.97 -24.97
CA ALA A 217 16.06 -30.50 -24.50
C ALA A 217 15.55 -31.37 -23.33
N GLY A 218 15.21 -30.72 -22.21
CA GLY A 218 14.83 -31.39 -20.96
C GLY A 218 15.99 -31.69 -20.00
N GLY A 219 17.24 -31.37 -20.37
CA GLY A 219 18.43 -31.54 -19.53
C GLY A 219 19.16 -32.87 -19.77
N SER A 220 20.10 -33.18 -18.87
CA SER A 220 20.85 -34.43 -18.91
C SER A 220 19.96 -35.64 -18.59
N PRO A 221 19.99 -36.69 -19.43
CA PRO A 221 19.23 -37.91 -19.19
C PRO A 221 19.83 -38.80 -18.09
N THR A 222 21.08 -38.57 -17.70
CA THR A 222 21.81 -39.44 -16.75
C THR A 222 21.85 -38.89 -15.33
N GLY A 223 21.33 -37.67 -15.12
CA GLY A 223 21.49 -36.96 -13.84
C GLY A 223 22.93 -36.51 -13.57
N ARG A 224 23.79 -36.53 -14.60
CA ARG A 224 25.17 -36.03 -14.57
C ARG A 224 25.44 -35.15 -15.80
N PRO A 225 26.37 -34.20 -15.76
CA PRO A 225 26.73 -33.41 -16.94
C PRO A 225 27.09 -34.31 -18.13
N THR A 226 26.36 -34.18 -19.24
CA THR A 226 26.59 -34.95 -20.48
C THR A 226 26.93 -34.06 -21.68
N GLY A 227 26.59 -32.77 -21.59
CA GLY A 227 26.79 -31.77 -22.62
C GLY A 227 28.18 -31.14 -22.59
N ALA A 228 28.41 -30.24 -23.55
CA ALA A 228 29.61 -29.42 -23.55
C ALA A 228 29.59 -28.44 -22.37
N ILE A 229 30.72 -28.30 -21.68
CA ILE A 229 30.88 -27.32 -20.60
C ILE A 229 31.04 -25.94 -21.25
N LEU A 230 30.14 -25.02 -20.91
CA LEU A 230 30.17 -23.64 -21.40
C LEU A 230 31.02 -22.76 -20.48
N ALA A 231 30.88 -22.96 -19.17
CA ALA A 231 31.62 -22.22 -18.16
C ALA A 231 31.73 -23.01 -16.86
N LYS A 232 32.80 -22.78 -16.11
CA LYS A 232 33.00 -23.38 -14.78
C LYS A 232 33.77 -22.45 -13.86
N GLY A 233 33.65 -22.67 -12.56
CA GLY A 233 34.29 -21.82 -11.56
C GLY A 233 34.16 -22.39 -10.15
N PHE A 234 35.02 -21.90 -9.26
CA PHE A 234 35.02 -22.31 -7.86
C PHE A 234 34.36 -21.24 -7.00
N ALA A 235 33.47 -21.69 -6.11
CA ALA A 235 32.82 -20.87 -5.13
C ALA A 235 33.81 -20.21 -4.15
N ARG A 236 33.44 -19.01 -3.70
CA ARG A 236 34.08 -18.25 -2.63
C ARG A 236 33.01 -17.72 -1.70
N PHE A 237 33.33 -17.60 -0.41
CA PHE A 237 32.48 -16.87 0.52
C PHE A 237 32.49 -15.38 0.15
N PRO A 238 31.34 -14.70 0.09
CA PRO A 238 31.32 -13.25 -0.02
C PRO A 238 32.01 -12.62 1.19
N ARG A 239 32.67 -11.48 0.99
CA ARG A 239 33.41 -10.74 2.02
C ARG A 239 32.74 -9.41 2.31
#